data_AF-A0A8T8W942-F1
#
_entry.id   AF-A0A8T8W942-F1
#
_cell.length_a   1.000
_cell.length_b   1.000
_cell.length_c   1.000
_cell.angle_alpha   90.00
_cell.angle_beta   90.00
_cell.angle_gamma   90.00
#
_symmetry.space_group_name_H-M   'P 1'
#
loop_
_entity.id
_entity.type
_entity.pdbx_description
1 polymer ?
#
loop_
_entity_poly.entity_id
_entity_poly.type
_entity_poly.pdbx_seq_one_letter_code
_entity_poly.pdbx_strand_id
1 'polypeptide(L)'
;MTTTWSRRRTLAAAGAALLAGCSGSAPSDEPAGDDPADGSNGTPTPEPTPVPEPDTSFTPAEWSAPTDAPTSDVERTVLVENLEVPWDVSVADNGDLFVTERVGRVSRVAGGDLDTVFAPEDAIDAGSIASEPQEQQWWVEGGEGGTLGVAVHPDYPDVEVLYVYYTASVGGDERINRVSRFDLSADDPAATEEVVVGDMAANNFHNGGRIAFGPRGYLWITTGDAGEEAMAADPGELPGSVLRVTVNGEPAPDNPDIDGGDPRVFTYGHRNPQGLVWLPDGTPVATEHGPSGRDEINRLVPGGFYGWPDTRTAEEYRGLPEDSDVRRPLANTGGSTWAPTGALFYTGETVPSWRNRLIIGGLGSQQLIVVTLSPPEAELPPPGDDGRRFDADWLDDAYTATAHPMLTDVLGRIRHVEQGVDGELYAITSNRDGRSTEAFPKENHDVLVKLEASE
;
A
#
# COMPACT_ATOMS: atom_id res chain seq x y z
N MET A 1 45.63 -2.99 -43.37
CA MET A 1 46.18 -4.37 -43.40
C MET A 1 45.05 -5.29 -42.95
N THR A 2 44.01 -5.70 -43.70
CA THR A 2 43.85 -6.25 -45.07
C THR A 2 44.61 -7.54 -45.36
N THR A 3 43.97 -8.68 -45.08
CA THR A 3 43.87 -9.87 -45.96
C THR A 3 42.79 -10.82 -45.38
N THR A 4 41.55 -10.77 -45.89
CA THR A 4 40.95 -11.65 -46.92
C THR A 4 40.62 -13.08 -46.47
N TRP A 5 39.33 -13.41 -46.41
CA TRP A 5 38.81 -14.69 -46.90
C TRP A 5 37.63 -14.43 -47.87
N SER A 6 37.66 -15.14 -48.99
CA SER A 6 36.78 -15.09 -50.17
C SER A 6 36.36 -16.54 -50.43
N ARG A 7 35.24 -16.95 -51.00
CA ARG A 7 34.10 -16.36 -51.72
C ARG A 7 33.09 -17.53 -51.87
N ARG A 8 31.78 -17.20 -51.80
CA ARG A 8 30.66 -17.60 -52.71
C ARG A 8 30.48 -19.10 -53.02
N ARG A 9 29.25 -19.65 -52.98
CA ARG A 9 28.17 -19.32 -53.93
C ARG A 9 26.78 -19.73 -53.43
N THR A 10 25.85 -18.83 -53.70
CA THR A 10 24.39 -18.91 -53.68
C THR A 10 23.84 -19.83 -54.79
N LEU A 11 22.67 -20.44 -54.56
CA LEU A 11 21.61 -20.58 -55.56
C LEU A 11 20.25 -20.71 -54.85
N ALA A 12 19.28 -20.01 -55.42
CA ALA A 12 17.92 -19.78 -54.94
C ALA A 12 16.89 -20.34 -55.94
N ALA A 13 15.60 -20.24 -55.55
CA ALA A 13 14.36 -20.44 -56.33
C ALA A 13 13.96 -21.90 -56.57
N ALA A 14 12.70 -22.31 -56.71
CA ALA A 14 11.32 -21.79 -56.56
C ALA A 14 10.43 -23.05 -56.80
N GLY A 15 9.14 -23.20 -56.50
CA GLY A 15 8.03 -22.42 -55.96
C GLY A 15 6.74 -23.27 -56.08
N ALA A 16 5.63 -22.78 -55.48
CA ALA A 16 4.18 -22.95 -55.83
C ALA A 16 3.59 -24.36 -56.11
N ALA A 17 2.31 -24.70 -55.89
CA ALA A 17 1.16 -24.24 -55.10
C ALA A 17 0.02 -25.27 -55.35
N LEU A 18 -0.77 -25.57 -54.32
CA LEU A 18 -2.23 -25.91 -54.27
C LEU A 18 -2.91 -26.79 -55.37
N LEU A 19 -3.63 -27.86 -54.96
CA LEU A 19 -5.11 -27.95 -54.89
C LEU A 19 -5.65 -29.40 -54.71
N ALA A 20 -6.53 -29.54 -53.69
CA ALA A 20 -7.76 -30.34 -53.51
C ALA A 20 -8.02 -31.73 -54.16
N GLY A 21 -8.64 -32.63 -53.38
CA GLY A 21 -9.45 -33.76 -53.88
C GLY A 21 -10.02 -34.69 -52.80
N CYS A 22 -11.34 -34.67 -52.59
CA CYS A 22 -12.13 -35.56 -51.73
C CYS A 22 -12.55 -36.89 -52.43
N SER A 23 -13.20 -37.79 -51.66
CA SER A 23 -13.89 -39.08 -51.99
C SER A 23 -13.03 -40.36 -51.91
N GLY A 24 -13.44 -41.54 -51.41
CA GLY A 24 -14.67 -42.05 -50.78
C GLY A 24 -14.66 -43.61 -50.78
N SER A 25 -15.18 -44.24 -49.71
CA SER A 25 -15.78 -45.60 -49.58
C SER A 25 -14.95 -46.90 -49.29
N ALA A 26 -14.98 -47.35 -48.01
CA ALA A 26 -15.39 -48.65 -47.34
C ALA A 26 -15.14 -50.08 -47.97
N PRO A 27 -15.32 -51.25 -47.27
CA PRO A 27 -15.94 -51.54 -45.93
C PRO A 27 -15.32 -52.69 -45.05
N SER A 28 -16.01 -53.04 -43.93
CA SER A 28 -16.12 -54.31 -43.13
C SER A 28 -15.64 -54.22 -41.66
N ASP A 29 -16.30 -54.70 -40.58
CA ASP A 29 -17.64 -55.23 -40.25
C ASP A 29 -17.77 -55.25 -38.68
N GLU A 30 -18.90 -54.74 -38.16
CA GLU A 30 -19.69 -55.06 -36.90
C GLU A 30 -19.06 -55.17 -35.47
N PRO A 31 -19.87 -55.09 -34.36
CA PRO A 31 -21.07 -54.27 -34.05
C PRO A 31 -21.08 -53.60 -32.64
N ALA A 32 -22.06 -52.70 -32.49
CA ALA A 32 -22.68 -51.99 -31.35
C ALA A 32 -22.30 -52.27 -29.87
N GLY A 33 -22.13 -51.17 -29.13
CA GLY A 33 -22.25 -51.07 -27.66
C GLY A 33 -22.53 -49.62 -27.23
N ASP A 34 -23.69 -49.41 -26.61
CA ASP A 34 -24.31 -48.25 -25.95
C ASP A 34 -23.51 -46.94 -25.72
N ASP A 35 -24.10 -45.81 -26.14
CA ASP A 35 -23.76 -44.43 -25.73
C ASP A 35 -24.13 -44.18 -24.25
N PRO A 36 -23.23 -43.66 -23.41
CA PRO A 36 -23.61 -42.91 -22.22
C PRO A 36 -23.75 -41.42 -22.58
N ALA A 37 -24.89 -40.85 -22.18
CA ALA A 37 -25.15 -39.42 -22.23
C ALA A 37 -24.05 -38.64 -21.49
N ASP A 38 -23.51 -37.62 -22.17
CA ASP A 38 -22.58 -36.63 -21.62
C ASP A 38 -23.33 -35.74 -20.60
N GLY A 39 -23.35 -36.21 -19.35
CA GLY A 39 -23.78 -35.46 -18.18
C GLY A 39 -22.63 -34.60 -17.67
N SER A 40 -22.42 -33.45 -18.30
CA SER A 40 -21.62 -32.37 -17.75
C SER A 40 -22.34 -31.77 -16.54
N ASN A 41 -22.12 -32.38 -15.37
CA ASN A 41 -22.38 -31.76 -14.07
C ASN A 41 -21.24 -30.77 -13.81
N GLY A 42 -21.32 -29.59 -14.41
CA GLY A 42 -20.54 -28.45 -13.92
C GLY A 42 -21.04 -28.12 -12.52
N THR A 43 -20.22 -28.36 -11.50
CA THR A 43 -20.47 -27.85 -10.16
C THR A 43 -20.64 -26.32 -10.29
N PRO A 44 -21.78 -25.74 -9.86
CA PRO A 44 -21.91 -24.29 -9.87
C PRO A 44 -20.84 -23.71 -8.96
N THR A 45 -20.02 -22.79 -9.48
CA THR A 45 -19.19 -21.90 -8.66
C THR A 45 -20.12 -21.25 -7.63
N PRO A 46 -19.82 -21.31 -6.32
CA PRO A 46 -20.64 -20.64 -5.32
C PRO A 46 -20.79 -19.16 -5.69
N GLU A 47 -22.02 -18.65 -5.65
CA GLU A 47 -22.24 -17.21 -5.77
C GLU A 47 -21.56 -16.51 -4.59
N PRO A 48 -20.85 -15.38 -4.80
CA PRO A 48 -20.15 -14.68 -3.74
C PRO A 48 -21.14 -14.28 -2.65
N THR A 49 -20.71 -14.35 -1.40
CA THR A 49 -21.57 -13.97 -0.28
C THR A 49 -21.74 -12.46 -0.31
N PRO A 50 -22.97 -11.91 -0.38
CA PRO A 50 -23.15 -10.47 -0.46
C PRO A 50 -22.69 -9.82 0.86
N VAL A 51 -21.58 -9.10 0.80
CA VAL A 51 -21.09 -8.26 1.90
C VAL A 51 -21.86 -6.94 1.88
N PRO A 52 -22.47 -6.52 3.00
CA PRO A 52 -23.21 -5.27 3.05
C PRO A 52 -22.27 -4.07 2.83
N GLU A 53 -22.75 -3.04 2.12
CA GLU A 53 -22.02 -1.77 2.06
C GLU A 53 -22.17 -1.05 3.42
N PRO A 54 -21.08 -0.46 3.95
CA PRO A 54 -21.11 0.30 5.21
C PRO A 54 -21.89 1.62 5.05
N ASP A 55 -22.17 2.28 6.19
CA ASP A 55 -22.76 3.62 6.16
C ASP A 55 -21.82 4.61 5.45
N THR A 56 -22.35 5.27 4.42
CA THR A 56 -21.63 6.28 3.63
C THR A 56 -21.87 7.70 4.14
N SER A 57 -22.68 7.85 5.20
CA SER A 57 -22.89 9.11 5.89
C SER A 57 -21.61 9.52 6.61
N PHE A 58 -21.27 10.81 6.48
CA PHE A 58 -20.09 11.38 7.13
C PHE A 58 -20.41 12.80 7.56
N THR A 59 -20.06 13.10 8.81
CA THR A 59 -20.14 14.45 9.35
C THR A 59 -18.71 14.91 9.64
N PRO A 60 -18.19 15.90 8.89
CA PRO A 60 -16.90 16.53 9.17
C PRO A 60 -16.81 16.96 10.63
N ALA A 61 -15.72 16.58 11.29
CA ALA A 61 -15.42 17.05 12.64
C ALA A 61 -14.64 18.36 12.57
N GLU A 62 -15.03 19.32 13.40
CA GLU A 62 -14.27 20.54 13.61
C GLU A 62 -12.93 20.19 14.28
N TRP A 63 -11.85 20.76 13.78
CA TRP A 63 -10.52 20.63 14.36
C TRP A 63 -9.74 21.91 14.17
N SER A 64 -8.69 22.09 14.97
CA SER A 64 -7.78 23.23 14.86
C SER A 64 -6.35 22.74 14.87
N ALA A 65 -5.54 23.30 13.97
CA ALA A 65 -4.11 23.07 13.93
C ALA A 65 -3.46 23.57 15.24
N PRO A 66 -2.69 22.72 15.94
CA PRO A 66 -1.95 23.14 17.12
C PRO A 66 -0.90 24.21 16.79
N THR A 67 -0.77 25.20 17.66
CA THR A 67 0.20 26.31 17.53
C THR A 67 1.52 26.04 18.25
N ASP A 68 1.58 24.99 19.07
CA ASP A 68 2.78 24.57 19.80
C ASP A 68 3.47 23.41 19.08
N ALA A 69 4.79 23.28 19.29
CA ALA A 69 5.52 22.11 18.83
C ALA A 69 5.13 20.85 19.66
N PRO A 70 5.08 19.66 19.04
CA PRO A 70 4.89 18.41 19.78
C PRO A 70 6.11 18.12 20.68
N THR A 71 5.89 17.42 21.79
CA THR A 71 6.97 17.02 22.73
C THR A 71 7.47 15.62 22.43
N SER A 72 8.70 15.30 22.86
CA SER A 72 9.34 13.98 22.63
C SER A 72 9.29 13.04 23.86
N ASP A 73 8.70 13.51 24.96
CA ASP A 73 8.51 12.74 26.21
C ASP A 73 7.37 11.71 26.04
N VAL A 74 7.72 10.61 25.39
CA VAL A 74 6.82 9.49 25.09
C VAL A 74 7.44 8.19 25.59
N GLU A 75 6.74 7.47 26.47
CA GLU A 75 7.06 6.11 26.89
C GLU A 75 6.63 5.09 25.85
N ARG A 76 7.29 3.93 25.86
CA ARG A 76 7.04 2.85 24.89
C ARG A 76 6.91 1.53 25.63
N THR A 77 5.78 0.86 25.45
CA THR A 77 5.52 -0.48 26.01
C THR A 77 5.41 -1.47 24.86
N VAL A 78 6.33 -2.43 24.80
CA VAL A 78 6.26 -3.51 23.79
C VAL A 78 5.11 -4.43 24.14
N LEU A 79 4.19 -4.63 23.19
CA LEU A 79 3.01 -5.48 23.33
C LEU A 79 3.23 -6.86 22.73
N VAL A 80 3.90 -6.93 21.57
CA VAL A 80 4.20 -8.16 20.84
C VAL A 80 5.62 -8.10 20.33
N GLU A 81 6.34 -9.22 20.42
CA GLU A 81 7.74 -9.37 20.00
C GLU A 81 7.89 -10.40 18.89
N ASN A 82 9.07 -10.41 18.24
CA ASN A 82 9.49 -11.40 17.25
C ASN A 82 8.61 -11.47 15.99
N LEU A 83 7.98 -10.36 15.62
CA LEU A 83 7.23 -10.21 14.38
C LEU A 83 8.17 -10.37 13.17
N GLU A 84 7.66 -10.95 12.08
CA GLU A 84 8.38 -11.19 10.85
C GLU A 84 7.99 -10.16 9.78
N VAL A 85 8.61 -8.99 9.89
CA VAL A 85 8.35 -7.84 9.02
C VAL A 85 6.85 -7.50 8.99
N PRO A 86 6.27 -7.11 10.14
CA PRO A 86 4.87 -6.69 10.18
C PRO A 86 4.68 -5.48 9.25
N TRP A 87 3.57 -5.42 8.52
CA TRP A 87 3.35 -4.43 7.47
C TRP A 87 2.23 -3.45 7.75
N ASP A 88 1.09 -3.94 8.22
CA ASP A 88 -0.07 -3.14 8.56
C ASP A 88 -0.66 -3.55 9.90
N VAL A 89 -1.43 -2.63 10.48
CA VAL A 89 -2.28 -2.87 11.63
C VAL A 89 -3.64 -2.28 11.34
N SER A 90 -4.71 -3.06 11.50
CA SER A 90 -6.09 -2.56 11.43
C SER A 90 -6.77 -2.78 12.78
N VAL A 91 -7.34 -1.71 13.34
CA VAL A 91 -8.10 -1.74 14.58
C VAL A 91 -9.59 -1.75 14.26
N ALA A 92 -10.33 -2.67 14.86
CA ALA A 92 -11.78 -2.70 14.80
C ALA A 92 -12.43 -2.00 16.01
N ASP A 93 -13.70 -1.62 15.88
CA ASP A 93 -14.45 -0.87 16.90
C ASP A 93 -14.61 -1.61 18.25
N ASN A 94 -14.51 -2.94 18.24
CA ASN A 94 -14.51 -3.74 19.46
C ASN A 94 -13.12 -3.85 20.13
N GLY A 95 -12.10 -3.19 19.58
CA GLY A 95 -10.72 -3.20 20.05
C GLY A 95 -9.84 -4.31 19.46
N ASP A 96 -10.36 -5.12 18.54
CA ASP A 96 -9.55 -6.14 17.86
C ASP A 96 -8.50 -5.52 16.96
N LEU A 97 -7.31 -6.10 16.99
CA LEU A 97 -6.13 -5.65 16.27
C LEU A 97 -5.69 -6.76 15.31
N PHE A 98 -5.75 -6.49 14.00
CA PHE A 98 -5.27 -7.39 12.95
C PHE A 98 -3.95 -6.88 12.41
N VAL A 99 -2.98 -7.77 12.27
CA VAL A 99 -1.63 -7.47 11.80
C VAL A 99 -1.29 -8.38 10.63
N THR A 100 -0.75 -7.80 9.57
CA THR A 100 -0.12 -8.55 8.47
C THR A 100 1.37 -8.66 8.71
N GLU A 101 1.94 -9.83 8.42
CA GLU A 101 3.39 -10.05 8.37
C GLU A 101 3.76 -10.43 6.94
N ARG A 102 4.78 -9.80 6.35
CA ARG A 102 5.09 -9.96 4.91
C ARG A 102 5.43 -11.39 4.47
N VAL A 103 5.66 -12.28 5.42
CA VAL A 103 5.90 -13.72 5.22
C VAL A 103 4.63 -14.52 4.87
N GLY A 104 3.51 -13.86 4.54
CA GLY A 104 2.33 -14.51 3.97
C GLY A 104 1.23 -14.83 4.98
N ARG A 105 1.10 -14.08 6.09
CA ARG A 105 0.06 -14.37 7.09
C ARG A 105 -0.61 -13.13 7.66
N VAL A 106 -1.82 -13.35 8.16
CA VAL A 106 -2.61 -12.38 8.92
C VAL A 106 -2.87 -12.95 10.31
N SER A 107 -2.63 -12.14 11.33
CA SER A 107 -2.77 -12.53 12.73
C SER A 107 -3.64 -11.53 13.47
N ARG A 108 -4.41 -11.99 14.45
CA ARG A 108 -5.08 -11.16 15.45
C ARG A 108 -4.19 -11.06 16.68
N VAL A 109 -4.07 -9.87 17.25
CA VAL A 109 -3.38 -9.67 18.54
C VAL A 109 -4.34 -10.04 19.66
N ALA A 110 -3.96 -11.01 20.49
CA ALA A 110 -4.76 -11.49 21.60
C ALA A 110 -3.90 -11.63 22.85
N GLY A 111 -4.14 -10.80 23.87
CA GLY A 111 -3.44 -10.93 25.16
C GLY A 111 -1.92 -10.72 25.11
N GLY A 112 -1.39 -10.04 24.10
CA GLY A 112 0.06 -9.86 23.88
C GLY A 112 0.69 -10.93 22.99
N ASP A 113 -0.07 -11.94 22.58
CA ASP A 113 0.33 -12.96 21.61
C ASP A 113 -0.29 -12.68 20.23
N LEU A 114 0.21 -13.37 19.19
CA LEU A 114 -0.39 -13.42 17.86
C LEU A 114 -1.11 -14.75 17.63
N ASP A 115 -2.39 -14.66 17.31
CA ASP A 115 -3.17 -15.77 16.79
C ASP A 115 -3.28 -15.61 15.28
N THR A 116 -2.54 -16.42 14.51
CA THR A 116 -2.69 -16.44 13.04
C THR A 116 -4.12 -16.86 12.69
N VAL A 117 -4.87 -15.95 12.06
CA VAL A 117 -6.26 -16.19 11.66
C VAL A 117 -6.33 -16.92 10.32
N PHE A 118 -5.46 -16.55 9.38
CA PHE A 118 -5.30 -17.25 8.10
C PHE A 118 -4.01 -16.83 7.38
N ALA A 119 -3.68 -17.55 6.33
CA ALA A 119 -2.62 -17.24 5.38
C ALA A 119 -3.21 -17.33 3.96
N PRO A 120 -3.18 -16.27 3.14
CA PRO A 120 -3.63 -16.36 1.75
C PRO A 120 -2.77 -17.38 0.99
N GLU A 121 -3.40 -18.33 0.29
CA GLU A 121 -2.71 -19.50 -0.30
C GLU A 121 -1.60 -19.11 -1.29
N ASP A 122 -1.83 -18.04 -2.06
CA ASP A 122 -0.95 -17.64 -3.15
C ASP A 122 0.02 -16.51 -2.74
N ALA A 123 -0.04 -16.02 -1.49
CA ALA A 123 0.83 -14.95 -1.04
C ALA A 123 2.31 -15.39 -1.08
N ILE A 124 3.18 -14.55 -1.63
CA ILE A 124 4.61 -14.83 -1.57
C ILE A 124 5.12 -14.74 -0.13
N ASP A 125 6.05 -15.62 0.22
CA ASP A 125 6.87 -15.43 1.42
C ASP A 125 7.96 -14.39 1.10
N ALA A 126 7.89 -13.22 1.75
CA ALA A 126 8.89 -12.19 1.55
C ALA A 126 10.25 -12.49 2.19
N GLY A 127 10.31 -13.49 3.08
CA GLY A 127 11.43 -13.77 3.96
C GLY A 127 11.58 -12.73 5.07
N SER A 128 12.32 -13.11 6.12
CA SER A 128 12.74 -12.24 7.21
C SER A 128 14.21 -12.52 7.55
N ILE A 129 14.98 -11.48 7.91
CA ILE A 129 16.34 -11.69 8.41
C ILE A 129 16.32 -12.04 9.90
N ALA A 130 17.17 -12.99 10.33
CA ALA A 130 17.41 -13.23 11.75
C ALA A 130 18.27 -12.11 12.36
N SER A 131 18.20 -11.94 13.68
CA SER A 131 18.93 -10.88 14.41
C SER A 131 20.44 -11.09 14.54
N GLU A 132 20.96 -12.22 14.04
CA GLU A 132 22.40 -12.52 14.04
C GLU A 132 23.12 -11.82 12.87
N PRO A 133 24.39 -11.38 13.03
CA PRO A 133 25.15 -10.74 11.96
C PRO A 133 25.31 -11.68 10.75
N GLN A 134 24.75 -11.31 9.61
CA GLN A 134 24.98 -12.01 8.33
C GLN A 134 25.80 -11.12 7.40
N GLU A 135 26.70 -11.73 6.63
CA GLU A 135 27.73 -11.02 5.86
C GLU A 135 27.18 -10.14 4.73
N GLN A 136 25.89 -10.26 4.33
CA GLN A 136 25.21 -9.39 3.35
C GLN A 136 23.69 -9.37 3.60
N GLN A 137 23.13 -8.25 4.07
CA GLN A 137 21.67 -8.04 4.19
C GLN A 137 21.34 -6.65 3.65
N TRP A 138 21.14 -6.55 2.33
CA TRP A 138 20.51 -5.37 1.72
C TRP A 138 19.16 -5.69 1.09
N TRP A 139 18.72 -6.95 1.19
CA TRP A 139 17.45 -7.43 0.62
C TRP A 139 16.98 -8.74 1.29
N VAL A 140 15.68 -8.99 1.24
CA VAL A 140 15.02 -10.28 1.51
C VAL A 140 14.44 -10.86 0.22
N GLU A 141 14.14 -12.16 0.17
CA GLU A 141 13.80 -12.90 -1.07
C GLU A 141 12.61 -12.31 -1.84
N GLY A 142 11.56 -11.87 -1.15
CA GLY A 142 10.39 -11.25 -1.80
C GLY A 142 10.49 -9.74 -2.02
N GLY A 143 11.66 -9.12 -1.83
CA GLY A 143 11.87 -7.70 -2.11
C GLY A 143 11.04 -6.79 -1.20
N GLU A 144 10.05 -6.09 -1.75
CA GLU A 144 9.05 -5.26 -1.05
C GLU A 144 7.63 -5.84 -1.06
N GLY A 145 7.41 -7.00 -1.70
CA GLY A 145 6.12 -7.69 -1.74
C GLY A 145 5.86 -8.56 -0.51
N GLY A 146 4.76 -9.31 -0.53
CA GLY A 146 4.27 -10.16 0.56
C GLY A 146 2.81 -9.85 0.91
N THR A 147 2.35 -10.25 2.09
CA THR A 147 1.12 -9.71 2.72
C THR A 147 1.38 -8.30 3.23
N LEU A 148 0.67 -7.32 2.67
CA LEU A 148 0.88 -5.88 2.87
C LEU A 148 -0.28 -5.27 3.66
N GLY A 149 -1.12 -4.43 3.06
CA GLY A 149 -2.19 -3.73 3.76
C GLY A 149 -3.29 -4.64 4.29
N VAL A 150 -3.91 -4.24 5.41
CA VAL A 150 -5.07 -4.91 6.00
C VAL A 150 -6.12 -3.89 6.40
N ALA A 151 -7.38 -4.19 6.14
CA ALA A 151 -8.50 -3.38 6.60
C ALA A 151 -9.64 -4.29 7.07
N VAL A 152 -10.07 -4.11 8.31
CA VAL A 152 -11.30 -4.73 8.82
C VAL A 152 -12.52 -3.98 8.31
N HIS A 153 -13.60 -4.71 8.00
CA HIS A 153 -14.86 -4.09 7.58
C HIS A 153 -15.34 -3.07 8.63
N PRO A 154 -15.86 -1.88 8.25
CA PRO A 154 -16.25 -0.84 9.21
C PRO A 154 -17.31 -1.30 10.23
N ASP A 155 -18.18 -2.21 9.83
CA ASP A 155 -19.23 -2.78 10.70
C ASP A 155 -18.78 -4.06 11.46
N TYR A 156 -17.47 -4.34 11.56
CA TYR A 156 -16.98 -5.44 12.40
C TYR A 156 -17.24 -5.16 13.89
N PRO A 157 -17.69 -6.15 14.70
CA PRO A 157 -17.76 -7.59 14.41
C PRO A 157 -19.10 -8.08 13.83
N ASP A 158 -20.05 -7.19 13.51
CA ASP A 158 -21.33 -7.61 12.92
C ASP A 158 -21.15 -8.10 11.47
N VAL A 159 -20.10 -7.61 10.80
CA VAL A 159 -19.63 -8.07 9.48
C VAL A 159 -18.20 -8.57 9.62
N GLU A 160 -18.03 -9.90 9.77
CA GLU A 160 -16.75 -10.56 10.04
C GLU A 160 -15.87 -10.69 8.79
N VAL A 161 -15.64 -9.60 8.06
CA VAL A 161 -14.88 -9.59 6.81
C VAL A 161 -13.58 -8.80 6.97
N LEU A 162 -12.48 -9.38 6.48
CA LEU A 162 -11.17 -8.75 6.42
C LEU A 162 -10.71 -8.59 4.97
N TYR A 163 -10.17 -7.42 4.64
CA TYR A 163 -9.55 -7.11 3.35
C TYR A 163 -8.04 -7.16 3.50
N VAL A 164 -7.35 -7.78 2.53
CA VAL A 164 -5.90 -7.91 2.54
C VAL A 164 -5.35 -7.56 1.17
N TYR A 165 -4.39 -6.64 1.13
CA TYR A 165 -3.55 -6.39 -0.04
C TYR A 165 -2.33 -7.30 0.04
N TYR A 166 -2.03 -8.05 -1.01
CA TYR A 166 -0.82 -8.86 -1.05
C TYR A 166 -0.30 -9.10 -2.47
N THR A 167 1.00 -9.39 -2.54
CA THR A 167 1.65 -9.86 -3.76
C THR A 167 1.43 -11.38 -3.87
N ALA A 168 0.66 -11.79 -4.88
CA ALA A 168 0.34 -13.18 -5.17
C ALA A 168 1.29 -13.76 -6.23
N SER A 169 1.66 -15.02 -6.07
CA SER A 169 2.31 -15.83 -7.09
C SER A 169 1.24 -16.42 -8.02
N VAL A 170 1.33 -16.14 -9.32
CA VAL A 170 0.37 -16.65 -10.32
C VAL A 170 0.96 -17.74 -11.23
N GLY A 171 2.14 -18.24 -10.87
CA GLY A 171 2.84 -19.33 -11.54
C GLY A 171 4.22 -18.93 -12.06
N GLY A 172 5.19 -19.85 -11.92
CA GLY A 172 6.58 -19.55 -12.25
C GLY A 172 7.12 -18.41 -11.38
N ASP A 173 7.78 -17.43 -12.01
CA ASP A 173 8.30 -16.23 -11.35
C ASP A 173 7.34 -15.03 -11.45
N GLU A 174 6.15 -15.22 -12.04
CA GLU A 174 5.17 -14.14 -12.27
C GLU A 174 4.43 -13.79 -10.98
N ARG A 175 4.28 -12.49 -10.74
CA ARG A 175 3.65 -11.93 -9.55
C ARG A 175 2.68 -10.82 -9.93
N ILE A 176 1.58 -10.76 -9.20
CA ILE A 176 0.62 -9.65 -9.24
C ILE A 176 0.37 -9.14 -7.83
N ASN A 177 -0.09 -7.91 -7.70
CA ASN A 177 -0.69 -7.42 -6.47
C ASN A 177 -2.21 -7.59 -6.59
N ARG A 178 -2.86 -7.95 -5.48
CA ARG A 178 -4.33 -7.98 -5.39
C ARG A 178 -4.81 -7.58 -4.01
N VAL A 179 -6.03 -7.07 -3.97
CA VAL A 179 -6.83 -6.94 -2.76
C VAL A 179 -7.90 -8.02 -2.81
N SER A 180 -7.91 -8.89 -1.81
CA SER A 180 -8.95 -9.90 -1.63
C SER A 180 -9.62 -9.71 -0.27
N ARG A 181 -10.85 -10.22 -0.14
CA ARG A 181 -11.57 -10.28 1.13
C ARG A 181 -11.75 -11.71 1.60
N PHE A 182 -11.85 -11.88 2.92
CA PHE A 182 -11.93 -13.17 3.60
C PHE A 182 -12.99 -13.10 4.70
N ASP A 183 -13.81 -14.13 4.81
CA ASP A 183 -14.82 -14.31 5.86
C ASP A 183 -14.20 -14.98 7.09
N LEU A 184 -14.02 -14.21 8.16
CA LEU A 184 -13.44 -14.66 9.42
C LEU A 184 -14.36 -15.59 10.22
N SER A 185 -15.65 -15.66 9.88
CA SER A 185 -16.61 -16.54 10.55
C SER A 185 -16.53 -17.99 10.07
N ALA A 186 -15.86 -18.22 8.93
CA ALA A 186 -15.70 -19.53 8.33
C ALA A 186 -14.70 -20.41 9.12
N ASP A 187 -14.89 -21.74 9.04
CA ASP A 187 -13.97 -22.72 9.65
C ASP A 187 -12.54 -22.62 9.07
N ASP A 188 -12.44 -22.22 7.80
CA ASP A 188 -11.19 -21.95 7.09
C ASP A 188 -11.32 -20.63 6.32
N PRO A 189 -10.94 -19.48 6.93
CA PRO A 189 -11.06 -18.19 6.28
C PRO A 189 -10.25 -18.08 4.98
N ALA A 190 -9.10 -18.77 4.85
CA ALA A 190 -8.28 -18.72 3.63
C ALA A 190 -9.04 -19.27 2.41
N ALA A 191 -9.87 -20.30 2.61
CA ALA A 191 -10.68 -20.91 1.56
C ALA A 191 -11.86 -20.04 1.10
N THR A 192 -12.10 -18.89 1.73
CA THR A 192 -13.19 -17.96 1.41
C THR A 192 -12.76 -16.78 0.54
N GLU A 193 -11.52 -16.82 0.01
CA GLU A 193 -10.96 -15.71 -0.77
C GLU A 193 -11.90 -15.26 -1.90
N GLU A 194 -12.27 -13.98 -1.88
CA GLU A 194 -12.90 -13.30 -3.00
C GLU A 194 -12.04 -12.10 -3.42
N VAL A 195 -11.59 -12.08 -4.69
CA VAL A 195 -10.79 -10.97 -5.24
C VAL A 195 -11.66 -9.73 -5.41
N VAL A 196 -11.25 -8.62 -4.78
CA VAL A 196 -11.91 -7.31 -4.82
C VAL A 196 -11.30 -6.45 -5.93
N VAL A 197 -9.98 -6.36 -5.96
CA VAL A 197 -9.23 -5.71 -7.05
C VAL A 197 -8.03 -6.60 -7.36
N GLY A 198 -7.97 -7.17 -8.56
CA GLY A 198 -6.92 -8.08 -9.00
C GLY A 198 -6.07 -7.53 -10.14
N ASP A 199 -5.13 -8.36 -10.58
CA ASP A 199 -4.29 -8.16 -11.78
C ASP A 199 -3.51 -6.84 -11.82
N MET A 200 -3.18 -6.28 -10.64
CA MET A 200 -2.32 -5.11 -10.56
C MET A 200 -0.86 -5.56 -10.73
N ALA A 201 -0.09 -4.86 -11.55
CA ALA A 201 1.32 -5.20 -11.75
C ALA A 201 2.08 -5.22 -10.42
N ALA A 202 2.97 -6.20 -10.26
CA ALA A 202 3.86 -6.30 -9.10
C ALA A 202 5.31 -6.42 -9.54
N ASN A 203 6.21 -5.99 -8.66
CA ASN A 203 7.64 -6.11 -8.84
C ASN A 203 8.32 -6.37 -7.48
N ASN A 204 9.65 -6.50 -7.47
CA ASN A 204 10.43 -6.59 -6.24
C ASN A 204 10.44 -5.27 -5.45
N PHE A 205 9.97 -4.17 -6.03
CA PHE A 205 9.89 -2.85 -5.41
C PHE A 205 8.67 -2.10 -5.94
N HIS A 206 8.25 -1.06 -5.20
CA HIS A 206 7.14 -0.17 -5.57
C HIS A 206 5.80 -0.87 -5.78
N ASN A 207 5.40 -1.69 -4.81
CA ASN A 207 4.10 -2.34 -4.84
C ASN A 207 2.99 -1.50 -4.20
N GLY A 208 3.27 -0.31 -3.66
CA GLY A 208 2.31 0.46 -2.87
C GLY A 208 1.85 -0.37 -1.66
N GLY A 209 0.55 -0.64 -1.59
CA GLY A 209 -0.02 -1.72 -0.79
C GLY A 209 -0.82 -1.30 0.44
N ARG A 210 -1.01 0.00 0.69
CA ARG A 210 -1.85 0.47 1.79
C ARG A 210 -3.31 0.35 1.39
N ILE A 211 -4.13 -0.21 2.28
CA ILE A 211 -5.58 -0.16 2.16
C ILE A 211 -6.19 0.39 3.44
N ALA A 212 -7.28 1.13 3.32
CA ALA A 212 -8.03 1.62 4.46
C ALA A 212 -9.45 2.00 4.04
N PHE A 213 -10.40 1.84 4.96
CA PHE A 213 -11.73 2.41 4.78
C PHE A 213 -11.69 3.91 5.08
N GLY A 214 -12.17 4.70 4.13
CA GLY A 214 -12.31 6.14 4.32
C GLY A 214 -13.54 6.49 5.17
N PRO A 215 -13.71 7.77 5.53
CA PRO A 215 -14.79 8.23 6.40
C PRO A 215 -16.21 8.05 5.84
N ARG A 216 -16.34 7.65 4.57
CA ARG A 216 -17.60 7.35 3.89
C ARG A 216 -17.76 5.86 3.56
N GLY A 217 -17.01 4.99 4.24
CA GLY A 217 -17.14 3.53 4.11
C GLY A 217 -16.60 2.93 2.81
N TYR A 218 -16.02 3.70 1.90
CA TYR A 218 -15.36 3.16 0.72
C TYR A 218 -13.96 2.66 1.04
N LEU A 219 -13.55 1.58 0.39
CA LEU A 219 -12.20 1.04 0.47
C LEU A 219 -11.28 1.84 -0.46
N TRP A 220 -10.17 2.32 0.08
CA TRP A 220 -9.14 2.99 -0.69
C TRP A 220 -7.87 2.15 -0.75
N ILE A 221 -7.17 2.22 -1.88
CA ILE A 221 -6.05 1.34 -2.18
C ILE A 221 -4.93 2.18 -2.80
N THR A 222 -3.72 2.10 -2.25
CA THR A 222 -2.54 2.69 -2.86
C THR A 222 -1.79 1.65 -3.68
N THR A 223 -1.39 2.00 -4.91
CA THR A 223 -0.57 1.16 -5.78
C THR A 223 0.71 1.90 -6.14
N GLY A 224 1.83 1.19 -6.17
CA GLY A 224 3.07 1.75 -6.72
C GLY A 224 3.16 1.51 -8.22
N ASP A 225 4.16 2.13 -8.86
CA ASP A 225 4.38 2.04 -10.30
C ASP A 225 4.91 0.67 -10.78
N ALA A 226 5.19 -0.26 -9.86
CA ALA A 226 5.82 -1.56 -10.15
C ALA A 226 7.13 -1.46 -10.96
N GLY A 227 7.83 -0.32 -10.90
CA GLY A 227 9.02 -0.03 -11.70
C GLY A 227 8.76 0.34 -13.17
N GLU A 228 7.49 0.43 -13.58
CA GLU A 228 7.06 0.83 -14.92
C GLU A 228 6.50 2.26 -14.85
N GLU A 229 7.40 3.24 -14.76
CA GLU A 229 7.09 4.66 -14.52
C GLU A 229 6.03 5.24 -15.48
N ALA A 230 5.96 4.73 -16.71
CA ALA A 230 4.98 5.16 -17.71
C ALA A 230 3.54 4.78 -17.34
N MET A 231 3.33 3.66 -16.63
CA MET A 231 1.99 3.24 -16.17
C MET A 231 1.42 4.24 -15.17
N ALA A 232 2.24 4.78 -14.27
CA ALA A 232 1.78 5.76 -13.30
C ALA A 232 1.25 7.06 -13.94
N ALA A 233 1.73 7.41 -15.14
CA ALA A 233 1.27 8.58 -15.87
C ALA A 233 0.01 8.32 -16.73
N ASP A 234 -0.42 7.06 -16.86
CA ASP A 234 -1.61 6.66 -17.60
C ASP A 234 -2.77 6.39 -16.64
N PRO A 235 -3.83 7.23 -16.60
CA PRO A 235 -4.94 7.02 -15.69
C PRO A 235 -5.77 5.76 -16.02
N GLY A 236 -5.56 5.14 -17.18
CA GLY A 236 -6.17 3.86 -17.55
C GLY A 236 -5.52 2.65 -16.89
N GLU A 237 -4.36 2.84 -16.26
CA GLU A 237 -3.59 1.80 -15.57
C GLU A 237 -3.79 1.89 -14.05
N LEU A 238 -3.83 0.73 -13.38
CA LEU A 238 -3.93 0.69 -11.92
C LEU A 238 -2.60 0.97 -11.20
N PRO A 239 -1.41 0.55 -11.70
CA PRO A 239 -0.13 0.91 -11.07
C PRO A 239 0.11 2.42 -11.03
N GLY A 240 0.66 2.91 -9.91
CA GLY A 240 0.95 4.33 -9.70
C GLY A 240 -0.28 5.19 -9.42
N SER A 241 -1.31 4.61 -8.82
CA SER A 241 -2.60 5.25 -8.54
C SER A 241 -3.01 5.13 -7.07
N VAL A 242 -3.96 5.98 -6.68
CA VAL A 242 -4.80 5.73 -5.51
C VAL A 242 -6.21 5.42 -6.01
N LEU A 243 -6.72 4.25 -5.65
CA LEU A 243 -8.04 3.77 -6.05
C LEU A 243 -9.05 4.05 -4.92
N ARG A 244 -10.32 4.18 -5.29
CA ARG A 244 -11.45 4.23 -4.36
C ARG A 244 -12.59 3.37 -4.88
N VAL A 245 -12.94 2.34 -4.13
CA VAL A 245 -13.88 1.29 -4.52
C VAL A 245 -14.89 0.98 -3.42
N THR A 246 -16.00 0.36 -3.80
CA THR A 246 -16.96 -0.27 -2.89
C THR A 246 -16.36 -1.50 -2.21
N VAL A 247 -17.07 -2.09 -1.23
CA VAL A 247 -16.64 -3.32 -0.57
C VAL A 247 -16.53 -4.53 -1.49
N ASN A 248 -17.08 -4.41 -2.71
CA ASN A 248 -17.08 -5.41 -3.77
C ASN A 248 -16.11 -5.08 -4.92
N GLY A 249 -15.35 -3.98 -4.84
CA GLY A 249 -14.33 -3.61 -5.84
C GLY A 249 -14.83 -2.77 -7.01
N GLU A 250 -16.14 -2.52 -7.09
CA GLU A 250 -16.72 -1.59 -8.06
C GLU A 250 -16.26 -0.14 -7.78
N PRO A 251 -16.15 0.73 -8.79
CA PRO A 251 -15.91 2.16 -8.60
C PRO A 251 -16.83 2.77 -7.56
N ALA A 252 -16.26 3.47 -6.57
CA ALA A 252 -17.08 4.17 -5.61
C ALA A 252 -17.90 5.28 -6.30
N PRO A 253 -19.17 5.51 -5.88
CA PRO A 253 -19.96 6.66 -6.31
C PRO A 253 -19.17 7.97 -6.19
N ASP A 254 -19.39 8.87 -7.15
CA ASP A 254 -18.71 10.17 -7.27
C ASP A 254 -17.18 10.08 -7.43
N ASN A 255 -16.65 8.95 -7.93
CA ASN A 255 -15.27 8.91 -8.45
C ASN A 255 -15.11 9.92 -9.60
N PRO A 256 -13.91 10.50 -9.77
CA PRO A 256 -13.66 11.45 -10.84
C PRO A 256 -13.79 10.79 -12.22
N ASP A 257 -14.37 11.51 -13.17
CA ASP A 257 -14.36 11.13 -14.58
C ASP A 257 -13.07 11.66 -15.22
N ILE A 258 -12.07 10.78 -15.34
CA ILE A 258 -10.76 11.09 -15.94
C ILE A 258 -10.77 10.59 -17.38
N ASP A 259 -10.41 11.45 -18.34
CA ASP A 259 -10.38 11.05 -19.76
C ASP A 259 -9.43 9.88 -19.98
N GLY A 260 -9.95 8.78 -20.53
CA GLY A 260 -9.22 7.52 -20.70
C GLY A 260 -8.91 6.74 -19.42
N GLY A 261 -9.39 7.20 -18.26
CA GLY A 261 -9.08 6.60 -16.97
C GLY A 261 -9.91 5.38 -16.59
N ASP A 262 -9.34 4.50 -15.77
CA ASP A 262 -10.10 3.45 -15.10
C ASP A 262 -11.03 4.09 -14.06
N PRO A 263 -12.34 3.75 -14.03
CA PRO A 263 -13.31 4.42 -13.15
C PRO A 263 -13.04 4.22 -11.66
N ARG A 264 -12.20 3.25 -11.27
CA ARG A 264 -11.77 3.03 -9.88
C ARG A 264 -10.69 4.00 -9.43
N VAL A 265 -9.97 4.63 -10.36
CA VAL A 265 -8.87 5.56 -10.07
C VAL A 265 -9.42 6.86 -9.48
N PHE A 266 -8.92 7.22 -8.30
CA PHE A 266 -9.21 8.49 -7.65
C PHE A 266 -8.13 9.54 -7.96
N THR A 267 -6.85 9.15 -7.92
CA THR A 267 -5.69 9.95 -8.35
C THR A 267 -4.63 9.06 -8.99
N TYR A 268 -3.76 9.64 -9.81
CA TYR A 268 -2.71 8.93 -10.54
C TYR A 268 -1.42 9.78 -10.59
N GLY A 269 -0.33 9.24 -11.14
CA GLY A 269 0.99 9.90 -11.16
C GLY A 269 1.77 9.72 -9.86
N HIS A 270 1.60 8.58 -9.21
CA HIS A 270 2.28 8.20 -7.98
C HIS A 270 3.41 7.21 -8.23
N ARG A 271 4.51 7.32 -7.48
CA ARG A 271 5.66 6.41 -7.54
C ARG A 271 5.45 5.18 -6.66
N ASN A 272 5.36 5.39 -5.35
CA ASN A 272 5.17 4.31 -4.38
C ASN A 272 4.53 4.83 -3.08
N PRO A 273 3.22 5.14 -3.10
CA PRO A 273 2.48 5.58 -1.92
C PRO A 273 2.25 4.42 -0.92
N GLN A 274 2.62 4.61 0.35
CA GLN A 274 2.53 3.57 1.41
C GLN A 274 1.81 4.04 2.68
N GLY A 275 1.29 5.26 2.69
CA GLY A 275 0.41 5.77 3.74
C GLY A 275 -0.81 6.43 3.11
N LEU A 276 -1.95 6.26 3.77
CA LEU A 276 -3.21 6.86 3.39
C LEU A 276 -4.01 7.16 4.66
N VAL A 277 -4.51 8.38 4.77
CA VAL A 277 -5.20 8.88 5.96
C VAL A 277 -6.15 10.01 5.61
N TRP A 278 -7.07 10.34 6.51
CA TRP A 278 -8.01 11.45 6.33
C TRP A 278 -7.84 12.48 7.45
N LEU A 279 -7.91 13.75 7.08
CA LEU A 279 -8.11 14.83 8.05
C LEU A 279 -9.55 14.74 8.62
N PRO A 280 -9.84 15.37 9.76
CA PRO A 280 -11.16 15.29 10.39
C PRO A 280 -12.33 15.82 9.54
N ASP A 281 -12.03 16.61 8.51
CA ASP A 281 -13.00 17.08 7.51
C ASP A 281 -13.21 16.12 6.33
N GLY A 282 -12.54 14.98 6.33
CA GLY A 282 -12.57 13.97 5.29
C GLY A 282 -11.60 14.20 4.13
N THR A 283 -10.68 15.17 4.24
CA THR A 283 -9.64 15.39 3.22
C THR A 283 -8.64 14.23 3.21
N PRO A 284 -8.52 13.46 2.11
CA PRO A 284 -7.55 12.38 2.00
C PRO A 284 -6.12 12.92 1.84
N VAL A 285 -5.17 12.28 2.50
CA VAL A 285 -3.74 12.57 2.46
C VAL A 285 -2.97 11.27 2.27
N ALA A 286 -1.97 11.27 1.40
CA ALA A 286 -1.07 10.14 1.20
C ALA A 286 0.38 10.51 1.50
N THR A 287 1.17 9.52 1.91
CA THR A 287 2.62 9.62 2.00
C THR A 287 3.26 8.79 0.90
N GLU A 288 4.35 9.28 0.32
CA GLU A 288 4.94 8.68 -0.87
C GLU A 288 6.47 8.67 -0.82
N HIS A 289 7.05 7.54 -1.21
CA HIS A 289 8.49 7.42 -1.41
C HIS A 289 8.93 8.08 -2.72
N GLY A 290 9.78 9.09 -2.63
CA GLY A 290 10.36 9.75 -3.80
C GLY A 290 11.63 9.05 -4.33
N PRO A 291 12.17 9.49 -5.48
CA PRO A 291 13.42 8.96 -6.00
C PRO A 291 14.62 9.54 -5.23
N SER A 292 15.29 8.70 -4.43
CA SER A 292 16.52 9.05 -3.68
C SER A 292 16.34 10.24 -2.73
N GLY A 293 15.30 10.18 -1.89
CA GLY A 293 14.76 11.31 -1.13
C GLY A 293 13.51 11.82 -1.83
N ARG A 294 13.24 13.13 -1.76
CA ARG A 294 12.07 13.78 -2.37
C ARG A 294 10.77 13.09 -1.97
N ASP A 295 10.75 12.54 -0.78
CA ASP A 295 9.58 11.91 -0.21
C ASP A 295 8.51 12.97 -0.01
N GLU A 296 7.26 12.58 -0.24
CA GLU A 296 6.15 13.53 -0.32
C GLU A 296 5.06 13.23 0.70
N ILE A 297 4.39 14.30 1.14
CA ILE A 297 3.05 14.26 1.72
C ILE A 297 2.14 14.95 0.72
N ASN A 298 1.11 14.25 0.26
CA ASN A 298 0.23 14.68 -0.81
C ASN A 298 -1.20 14.79 -0.31
N ARG A 299 -1.84 15.95 -0.46
CA ARG A 299 -3.29 16.08 -0.30
C ARG A 299 -3.96 15.56 -1.56
N LEU A 300 -4.78 14.52 -1.43
CA LEU A 300 -5.41 13.89 -2.58
C LEU A 300 -6.65 14.68 -3.02
N VAL A 301 -6.69 15.07 -4.28
CA VAL A 301 -7.81 15.78 -4.92
C VAL A 301 -8.35 14.93 -6.07
N PRO A 302 -9.68 14.72 -6.19
CA PRO A 302 -10.25 13.86 -7.22
C PRO A 302 -9.73 14.19 -8.63
N GLY A 303 -9.26 13.18 -9.35
CA GLY A 303 -8.74 13.30 -10.72
C GLY A 303 -7.34 13.93 -10.81
N GLY A 304 -6.70 14.22 -9.69
CA GLY A 304 -5.39 14.87 -9.66
C GLY A 304 -4.27 13.96 -10.19
N PHE A 305 -3.40 14.55 -11.01
CA PHE A 305 -2.13 13.97 -11.45
C PHE A 305 -0.99 14.45 -10.56
N TYR A 306 -0.24 13.54 -9.91
CA TYR A 306 0.83 13.86 -8.95
C TYR A 306 2.22 13.91 -9.56
N GLY A 307 2.31 13.97 -10.90
CA GLY A 307 3.53 14.37 -11.60
C GLY A 307 4.61 13.30 -11.77
N TRP A 308 4.47 12.08 -11.23
CA TRP A 308 5.42 10.99 -11.55
C TRP A 308 5.27 10.58 -13.03
N PRO A 309 6.38 10.36 -13.77
CA PRO A 309 7.77 10.47 -13.32
C PRO A 309 8.44 11.83 -13.53
N ASP A 310 7.80 12.73 -14.27
CA ASP A 310 8.46 13.92 -14.83
C ASP A 310 8.68 15.08 -13.85
N THR A 311 7.98 15.11 -12.70
CA THR A 311 8.02 16.24 -11.75
C THR A 311 8.24 15.80 -10.31
N ARG A 312 9.46 15.99 -9.78
CA ARG A 312 9.86 15.62 -8.41
C ARG A 312 10.82 16.62 -7.74
N THR A 313 11.24 17.66 -8.44
CA THR A 313 12.18 18.68 -7.96
C THR A 313 11.51 20.05 -7.86
N ALA A 314 12.03 20.90 -6.96
CA ALA A 314 11.63 22.30 -6.88
C ALA A 314 11.90 23.09 -8.18
N GLU A 315 12.80 22.63 -9.04
CA GLU A 315 13.07 23.24 -10.35
C GLU A 315 12.01 22.84 -11.37
N GLU A 316 11.70 21.53 -11.47
CA GLU A 316 10.64 21.00 -12.34
C GLU A 316 9.28 21.60 -11.99
N TYR A 317 8.92 21.62 -10.70
CA TYR A 317 7.66 22.22 -10.22
C TYR A 317 7.55 23.72 -10.54
N ARG A 318 8.66 24.46 -10.60
CA ARG A 318 8.66 25.88 -11.00
C ARG A 318 8.73 26.07 -12.51
N GLY A 319 9.22 25.06 -13.24
CA GLY A 319 9.29 25.05 -14.70
C GLY A 319 7.97 24.65 -15.36
N LEU A 320 7.01 24.14 -14.59
CA LEU A 320 5.66 23.86 -15.08
C LEU A 320 4.99 25.12 -15.65
N PRO A 321 4.20 24.98 -16.74
CA PRO A 321 3.30 26.04 -17.20
C PRO A 321 2.37 26.52 -16.08
N GLU A 322 1.94 27.79 -16.14
CA GLU A 322 1.00 28.35 -15.15
C GLU A 322 -0.34 27.60 -15.13
N ASP A 323 -0.73 27.00 -16.26
CA ASP A 323 -1.94 26.20 -16.45
C ASP A 323 -1.71 24.69 -16.30
N SER A 324 -0.60 24.27 -15.71
CA SER A 324 -0.33 22.86 -15.45
C SER A 324 -1.28 22.29 -14.38
N ASP A 325 -1.84 21.12 -14.66
CA ASP A 325 -2.72 20.38 -13.73
C ASP A 325 -1.94 19.45 -12.76
N VAL A 326 -0.61 19.49 -12.78
CA VAL A 326 0.23 18.71 -11.85
C VAL A 326 0.01 19.19 -10.42
N ARG A 327 -0.39 18.26 -9.55
CA ARG A 327 -0.58 18.49 -8.13
C ARG A 327 0.77 18.61 -7.43
N ARG A 328 0.86 19.59 -6.53
CA ARG A 328 2.03 19.86 -5.71
C ARG A 328 1.90 19.14 -4.36
N PRO A 329 3.00 18.71 -3.74
CA PRO A 329 2.96 18.12 -2.42
C PRO A 329 2.84 19.19 -1.32
N LEU A 330 2.25 18.82 -0.19
CA LEU A 330 2.26 19.62 1.04
C LEU A 330 3.66 19.67 1.67
N ALA A 331 4.45 18.60 1.49
CA ALA A 331 5.84 18.52 1.92
C ALA A 331 6.64 17.70 0.92
N ASN A 332 7.86 18.14 0.60
CA ASN A 332 8.81 17.38 -0.21
C ASN A 332 10.19 17.47 0.45
N THR A 333 10.78 16.33 0.78
CA THR A 333 12.01 16.27 1.59
C THR A 333 13.26 16.76 0.86
N GLY A 334 13.20 16.99 -0.46
CA GLY A 334 14.36 17.37 -1.26
C GLY A 334 15.43 16.28 -1.25
N GLY A 335 16.68 16.61 -0.95
CA GLY A 335 17.77 15.62 -0.91
C GLY A 335 17.79 14.71 0.32
N SER A 336 16.89 14.91 1.29
CA SER A 336 16.80 14.09 2.51
C SER A 336 15.83 12.92 2.31
N THR A 337 16.07 11.81 3.00
CA THR A 337 15.19 10.63 2.95
C THR A 337 14.49 10.43 4.28
N TRP A 338 13.16 10.44 4.25
CA TRP A 338 12.31 9.86 5.28
C TRP A 338 11.99 8.40 4.97
N ALA A 339 11.71 8.09 3.71
CA ALA A 339 11.05 6.88 3.26
C ALA A 339 9.76 6.62 4.09
N PRO A 340 8.75 7.49 3.93
CA PRO A 340 7.55 7.53 4.75
C PRO A 340 6.60 6.38 4.42
N THR A 341 5.87 5.92 5.42
CA THR A 341 5.00 4.74 5.32
C THR A 341 3.61 5.03 5.88
N GLY A 342 3.03 4.09 6.62
CA GLY A 342 1.72 4.24 7.24
C GLY A 342 1.61 5.52 8.06
N ALA A 343 0.45 6.14 7.97
CA ALA A 343 0.20 7.46 8.55
C ALA A 343 -1.16 7.49 9.25
N LEU A 344 -1.24 8.27 10.32
CA LEU A 344 -2.40 8.44 11.17
C LEU A 344 -2.62 9.94 11.43
N PHE A 345 -3.86 10.43 11.36
CA PHE A 345 -4.22 11.73 11.90
C PHE A 345 -4.68 11.51 13.34
N TYR A 346 -3.80 11.79 14.29
CA TYR A 346 -4.00 11.36 15.67
C TYR A 346 -4.99 12.27 16.40
N THR A 347 -6.04 11.67 16.95
CA THR A 347 -7.10 12.36 17.70
C THR A 347 -7.20 11.92 19.15
N GLY A 348 -6.44 10.88 19.54
CA GLY A 348 -6.40 10.34 20.89
C GLY A 348 -5.81 11.28 21.94
N GLU A 349 -5.87 10.85 23.19
CA GLU A 349 -5.45 11.61 24.37
C GLU A 349 -4.26 10.99 25.11
N THR A 350 -3.79 9.80 24.72
CA THR A 350 -2.65 9.15 25.38
C THR A 350 -1.32 9.86 25.11
N VAL A 351 -1.20 10.58 23.99
CA VAL A 351 -0.07 11.48 23.70
C VAL A 351 -0.59 12.89 23.36
N PRO A 352 -1.04 13.70 24.35
CA PRO A 352 -1.76 14.95 24.10
C PRO A 352 -1.02 15.94 23.20
N SER A 353 0.31 16.01 23.31
CA SER A 353 1.13 16.92 22.52
C SER A 353 1.19 16.54 21.04
N TRP A 354 0.73 15.34 20.65
CA TRP A 354 0.67 14.87 19.27
C TRP A 354 -0.74 14.95 18.67
N ARG A 355 -1.77 15.22 19.47
CA ARG A 355 -3.16 15.32 18.99
C ARG A 355 -3.31 16.40 17.91
N ASN A 356 -4.21 16.15 16.95
CA ASN A 356 -4.47 16.97 15.75
C ASN A 356 -3.24 17.15 14.85
N ARG A 357 -2.45 16.09 14.70
CA ARG A 357 -1.28 16.04 13.82
C ARG A 357 -1.25 14.73 13.06
N LEU A 358 -0.61 14.75 11.89
CA LEU A 358 -0.23 13.53 11.21
C LEU A 358 0.96 12.90 11.94
N ILE A 359 0.91 11.59 12.16
CA ILE A 359 2.02 10.78 12.64
C ILE A 359 2.36 9.83 11.50
N ILE A 360 3.62 9.79 11.08
CA ILE A 360 4.07 9.02 9.93
C ILE A 360 5.24 8.14 10.34
N GLY A 361 5.20 6.86 9.98
CA GLY A 361 6.34 5.95 10.14
C GLY A 361 7.45 6.27 9.14
N GLY A 362 8.70 6.39 9.61
CA GLY A 362 9.88 6.58 8.76
C GLY A 362 10.76 5.34 8.73
N LEU A 363 10.92 4.74 7.55
CA LEU A 363 11.83 3.60 7.37
C LEU A 363 13.28 4.06 7.29
N GLY A 364 13.57 4.94 6.34
CA GLY A 364 14.93 5.36 6.01
C GLY A 364 15.49 6.30 7.06
N SER A 365 14.62 7.13 7.64
CA SER A 365 14.97 8.04 8.73
C SER A 365 14.92 7.40 10.12
N GLN A 366 14.45 6.16 10.27
CA GLN A 366 14.33 5.43 11.54
C GLN A 366 13.70 6.27 12.67
N GLN A 367 12.58 6.93 12.39
CA GLN A 367 11.92 7.85 13.31
C GLN A 367 10.42 7.91 13.02
N LEU A 368 9.64 8.38 13.99
CA LEU A 368 8.31 8.92 13.73
C LEU A 368 8.44 10.35 13.24
N ILE A 369 7.64 10.73 12.26
CA ILE A 369 7.56 12.10 11.76
C ILE A 369 6.20 12.65 12.16
N VAL A 370 6.18 13.59 13.13
CA VAL A 370 4.95 14.24 13.59
C VAL A 370 4.79 15.55 12.81
N VAL A 371 3.73 15.65 12.00
CA VAL A 371 3.50 16.79 11.10
C VAL A 371 2.25 17.54 11.49
N THR A 372 2.41 18.83 11.77
CA THR A 372 1.28 19.75 11.90
C THR A 372 0.95 20.34 10.54
N LEU A 373 -0.25 20.08 10.04
CA LEU A 373 -0.81 20.77 8.88
C LEU A 373 -1.58 22.00 9.36
N SER A 374 -1.10 23.19 9.02
CA SER A 374 -1.74 24.45 9.42
C SER A 374 -2.44 25.07 8.22
N PRO A 375 -3.76 25.35 8.27
CA PRO A 375 -4.45 26.00 7.17
C PRO A 375 -3.89 27.42 6.95
N PRO A 376 -4.19 28.07 5.81
CA PRO A 376 -3.75 29.43 5.55
C PRO A 376 -4.15 30.37 6.68
N GLU A 377 -3.27 31.32 7.00
CA GLU A 377 -3.46 32.32 8.07
C GLU A 377 -3.45 31.79 9.52
N ALA A 378 -3.39 30.46 9.73
CA ALA A 378 -3.20 29.90 11.07
C ALA A 378 -1.82 30.26 11.64
N GLU A 379 -1.75 30.39 12.96
CA GLU A 379 -0.47 30.48 13.66
C GLU A 379 0.28 29.14 13.52
N LEU A 380 1.50 29.22 13.01
CA LEU A 380 2.31 28.04 12.71
C LEU A 380 3.10 27.61 13.94
N PRO A 381 3.15 26.31 14.27
CA PRO A 381 4.02 25.86 15.34
C PRO A 381 5.49 26.14 15.02
N PRO A 382 6.31 26.45 16.03
CA PRO A 382 7.73 26.64 15.83
C PRO A 382 8.37 25.32 15.38
N PRO A 383 9.25 25.32 14.35
CA PRO A 383 9.97 24.10 13.97
C PRO A 383 10.94 23.62 15.05
N GLY A 384 11.40 24.50 15.95
CA GLY A 384 12.42 24.15 16.94
C GLY A 384 13.79 23.90 16.28
N ASP A 385 14.64 23.15 16.96
CA ASP A 385 16.02 22.88 16.50
C ASP A 385 16.07 21.83 15.38
N ASP A 386 15.25 20.78 15.50
CA ASP A 386 15.29 19.61 14.59
C ASP A 386 14.09 19.52 13.65
N GLY A 387 13.07 20.36 13.83
CA GLY A 387 11.90 20.38 12.96
C GLY A 387 12.14 21.15 11.66
N ARG A 388 11.27 20.89 10.68
CA ARG A 388 11.33 21.48 9.35
C ARG A 388 9.97 22.02 8.94
N ARG A 389 9.96 23.27 8.48
CA ARG A 389 8.81 23.88 7.84
C ARG A 389 8.88 23.71 6.32
N PHE A 390 7.74 23.43 5.71
CA PHE A 390 7.56 23.29 4.28
C PHE A 390 6.64 24.43 3.80
N ASP A 391 7.24 25.57 3.45
CA ASP A 391 6.58 26.83 3.10
C ASP A 391 7.13 27.44 1.80
N ALA A 392 7.76 26.62 0.96
CA ALA A 392 8.27 27.07 -0.32
C ALA A 392 7.12 27.34 -1.30
N ASP A 393 7.31 28.36 -2.15
CA ASP A 393 6.35 28.89 -3.12
C ASP A 393 5.83 27.90 -4.19
N TRP A 394 6.45 26.72 -4.29
CA TRP A 394 6.11 25.69 -5.26
C TRP A 394 5.40 24.48 -4.62
N LEU A 395 5.14 24.49 -3.31
CA LEU A 395 4.36 23.48 -2.60
C LEU A 395 2.86 23.77 -2.70
N ASP A 396 2.02 22.81 -2.33
CA ASP A 396 0.58 23.02 -2.18
C ASP A 396 0.32 23.97 -1.00
N ASP A 397 -0.39 25.05 -1.25
CA ASP A 397 -0.67 26.14 -0.30
C ASP A 397 -1.95 25.91 0.52
N ALA A 398 -2.65 24.80 0.31
CA ALA A 398 -3.82 24.43 1.11
C ALA A 398 -3.49 24.23 2.60
N TYR A 399 -2.26 23.81 2.92
CA TYR A 399 -1.73 23.79 4.29
C TYR A 399 -0.24 24.05 4.29
N THR A 400 0.27 24.74 5.31
CA THR A 400 1.69 24.74 5.63
C THR A 400 2.00 23.54 6.53
N ALA A 401 2.88 22.65 6.07
CA ALA A 401 3.35 21.52 6.87
C ALA A 401 4.55 21.92 7.74
N THR A 402 4.51 21.60 9.04
CA THR A 402 5.67 21.67 9.93
C THR A 402 5.90 20.30 10.55
N ALA A 403 7.02 19.67 10.22
CA ALA A 403 7.37 18.32 10.65
C ALA A 403 8.41 18.35 11.79
N HIS A 404 8.21 17.50 12.79
CA HIS A 404 9.12 17.30 13.91
C HIS A 404 9.52 15.82 13.98
N PRO A 405 10.82 15.50 13.97
CA PRO A 405 11.28 14.14 14.17
C PRO A 405 11.06 13.70 15.62
N MET A 406 10.56 12.48 15.81
CA MET A 406 10.29 11.88 17.11
C MET A 406 10.85 10.46 17.16
N LEU A 407 11.38 10.06 18.32
CA LEU A 407 11.90 8.71 18.54
C LEU A 407 12.99 8.28 17.54
N THR A 408 13.79 9.23 17.03
CA THR A 408 14.89 8.96 16.09
C THR A 408 15.87 7.93 16.67
N ASP A 409 16.11 6.87 15.89
CA ASP A 409 16.98 5.73 16.23
C ASP A 409 16.61 4.99 17.54
N VAL A 410 15.37 5.17 18.02
CA VAL A 410 14.88 4.49 19.24
C VAL A 410 14.29 3.12 18.91
N LEU A 411 13.37 3.08 17.94
CA LEU A 411 12.65 1.87 17.50
C LEU A 411 13.25 1.25 16.22
N GLY A 412 14.13 2.00 15.53
CA GLY A 412 14.65 1.65 14.23
C GLY A 412 13.67 2.03 13.13
N ARG A 413 13.55 1.17 12.11
CA ARG A 413 12.63 1.36 10.98
C ARG A 413 11.19 1.20 11.45
N ILE A 414 10.34 2.19 11.20
CA ILE A 414 8.92 2.17 11.59
C ILE A 414 8.04 2.13 10.34
N ARG A 415 7.08 1.20 10.32
CA ARG A 415 6.30 0.82 9.13
C ARG A 415 4.87 1.33 9.12
N HIS A 416 4.23 1.36 10.27
CA HIS A 416 2.86 1.82 10.41
C HIS A 416 2.63 2.33 11.83
N VAL A 417 1.70 3.27 11.94
CA VAL A 417 1.19 3.82 13.19
C VAL A 417 -0.32 3.78 13.15
N GLU A 418 -0.94 3.36 14.25
CA GLU A 418 -2.39 3.11 14.29
C GLU A 418 -2.98 3.60 15.60
N GLN A 419 -4.23 4.05 15.57
CA GLN A 419 -4.95 4.47 16.76
C GLN A 419 -5.88 3.36 17.26
N GLY A 420 -5.78 3.02 18.54
CA GLY A 420 -6.75 2.18 19.22
C GLY A 420 -8.10 2.88 19.46
N VAL A 421 -9.14 2.10 19.74
CA VAL A 421 -10.50 2.61 20.04
C VAL A 421 -10.55 3.60 21.20
N ASP A 422 -9.68 3.42 22.20
CA ASP A 422 -9.58 4.29 23.38
C ASP A 422 -8.61 5.47 23.17
N GLY A 423 -8.19 5.74 21.93
CA GLY A 423 -7.21 6.78 21.60
C GLY A 423 -5.77 6.41 21.95
N GLU A 424 -5.51 5.13 22.25
CA GLU A 424 -4.16 4.56 22.36
C GLU A 424 -3.41 4.71 21.04
N LEU A 425 -2.09 4.85 21.10
CA LEU A 425 -1.26 4.98 19.91
C LEU A 425 -0.33 3.78 19.81
N TYR A 426 -0.38 3.08 18.67
CA TYR A 426 0.50 1.95 18.39
C TYR A 426 1.45 2.26 17.23
N ALA A 427 2.58 1.56 17.21
CA ALA A 427 3.49 1.52 16.08
C ALA A 427 4.01 0.10 15.86
N ILE A 428 4.27 -0.26 14.61
CA ILE A 428 5.00 -1.48 14.26
C ILE A 428 6.34 -1.17 13.61
N THR A 429 7.35 -1.97 13.94
CA THR A 429 8.70 -1.83 13.41
C THR A 429 8.95 -2.76 12.22
N SER A 430 9.96 -2.46 11.39
CA SER A 430 10.28 -3.23 10.17
C SER A 430 11.80 -3.35 9.99
N ASN A 431 12.49 -3.74 11.05
CA ASN A 431 13.94 -3.91 11.09
C ASN A 431 14.40 -5.24 10.52
N ARG A 432 13.51 -6.22 10.36
CA ARG A 432 13.84 -7.54 9.79
C ARG A 432 13.61 -7.64 8.28
N ASP A 433 13.45 -6.50 7.61
CA ASP A 433 13.26 -6.38 6.15
C ASP A 433 14.58 -6.38 5.35
N GLY A 434 15.71 -6.59 6.01
CA GLY A 434 17.03 -6.61 5.38
C GLY A 434 17.59 -5.23 5.02
N ARG A 435 17.03 -4.13 5.56
CA ARG A 435 17.46 -2.75 5.26
C ARG A 435 17.70 -1.88 6.50
N SER A 436 17.74 -2.48 7.69
CA SER A 436 18.14 -1.77 8.90
C SER A 436 19.63 -1.43 8.87
N THR A 437 19.98 -0.39 9.62
CA THR A 437 21.39 0.01 9.80
C THR A 437 21.79 -0.10 11.26
N GLU A 438 23.09 -0.27 11.49
CA GLU A 438 23.73 -0.12 12.80
C GLU A 438 23.24 -1.07 13.91
N ALA A 439 22.30 -0.60 14.72
CA ALA A 439 21.85 -1.14 16.00
C ALA A 439 20.59 -2.02 15.90
N PHE A 440 20.12 -2.27 14.67
CA PHE A 440 18.90 -3.02 14.37
C PHE A 440 19.15 -4.09 13.30
N PRO A 441 18.37 -5.20 13.30
CA PRO A 441 17.33 -5.54 14.29
C PRO A 441 17.92 -5.93 15.67
N LYS A 442 17.12 -5.77 16.72
CA LYS A 442 17.42 -6.34 18.05
C LYS A 442 16.90 -7.78 18.11
N GLU A 443 17.29 -8.53 19.14
CA GLU A 443 16.90 -9.94 19.31
C GLU A 443 15.37 -10.15 19.26
N ASN A 444 14.61 -9.28 19.92
CA ASN A 444 13.15 -9.36 20.04
C ASN A 444 12.37 -8.65 18.90
N HIS A 445 13.06 -8.16 17.87
CA HIS A 445 12.42 -7.45 16.76
C HIS A 445 11.81 -8.44 15.74
N ASP A 446 10.85 -8.02 14.92
CA ASP A 446 10.13 -6.75 14.99
C ASP A 446 9.06 -6.75 16.08
N VAL A 447 8.55 -5.56 16.43
CA VAL A 447 7.66 -5.38 17.59
C VAL A 447 6.42 -4.57 17.24
N LEU A 448 5.31 -4.88 17.90
CA LEU A 448 4.18 -3.96 18.10
C LEU A 448 4.40 -3.24 19.43
N VAL A 449 4.39 -1.91 19.40
CA VAL A 449 4.66 -1.08 20.57
C VAL A 449 3.52 -0.10 20.80
N LYS A 450 3.11 0.07 22.06
CA LYS A 450 2.20 1.12 22.52
C LYS A 450 2.99 2.34 22.94
N LEU A 451 2.51 3.53 22.58
CA LEU A 451 3.11 4.84 22.85
C LEU A 451 2.18 5.67 23.74
N GLU A 452 2.74 6.23 24.82
CA GLU A 452 2.01 7.03 25.81
C GLU A 452 2.87 8.21 26.27
N ALA A 453 2.26 9.33 26.67
CA ALA A 453 3.01 10.44 27.26
C ALA A 453 3.71 9.98 28.56
N SER A 454 4.93 10.45 28.78
CA SER A 454 5.64 10.22 30.05
C SER A 454 4.95 10.93 31.22
N GLU A 455 4.95 10.29 32.40
CA GLU A 455 4.40 10.84 33.65
C GLU A 455 5.15 12.07 34.20
#